data_AF-A0A6D0IDQ0-F1
#
_entry.id   AF-A0A6D0IDQ0-F1
#
_cell.length_a   1.000
_cell.length_b   1.000
_cell.length_c   1.000
_cell.angle_alpha   90.00
_cell.angle_beta   90.00
_cell.angle_gamma   90.00
#
_symmetry.space_group_name_H-M   'P 1'
#
loop_
_entity.id
_entity.type
_entity.pdbx_description
1 polymer ?
#
loop_
_entity_poly.entity_id
_entity_poly.type
_entity_poly.pdbx_seq_one_letter_code
_entity_poly.pdbx_strand_id
1 'polypeptide(L)' 'MFVEALKRQNPALISAALSLWQQGKIAPDSWVIDVDQVLENGKRLIETARLYGIELYLMT' A
#
# COMPACT_ATOMS: atom_id res chain seq x y z
N MET A 1 5.19 -10.93 10.65
CA MET A 1 6.12 -10.02 9.94
C MET A 1 5.34 -8.84 9.34
N PHE A 2 6.00 -7.70 9.07
CA PHE A 2 5.43 -6.42 8.59
C PHE A 2 4.50 -5.61 9.51
N VAL A 3 3.99 -6.14 10.62
CA VAL A 3 3.16 -5.33 11.56
C VAL A 3 3.88 -4.09 12.09
N GLU A 4 5.14 -4.22 12.52
CA GLU A 4 5.94 -3.06 12.97
C GLU A 4 6.27 -2.08 11.83
N ALA A 5 6.47 -2.60 10.61
CA ALA A 5 6.66 -1.75 9.43
C ALA A 5 5.39 -0.96 9.10
N LEU A 6 4.21 -1.60 9.14
CA LEU A 6 2.91 -0.97 8.91
C LEU A 6 2.66 0.14 9.93
N LYS A 7 2.87 -0.14 11.23
CA LYS A 7 2.73 0.85 12.31
C LYS A 7 3.61 2.08 12.08
N ARG A 8 4.84 1.88 11.59
CA ARG A 8 5.81 2.95 11.34
C ARG A 8 5.56 3.72 10.04
N GLN A 9 5.20 3.02 8.97
CA GLN A 9 5.21 3.56 7.61
C GLN A 9 3.82 3.99 7.13
N ASN A 10 2.75 3.32 7.58
CA ASN A 10 1.39 3.65 7.19
C ASN A 10 0.37 3.37 8.33
N PRO A 11 0.45 4.10 9.46
CA PRO A 11 -0.53 3.99 10.54
C PRO A 11 -1.94 4.48 10.12
N ALA A 12 -2.03 5.34 9.10
CA ALA A 12 -3.32 5.82 8.58
C ALA A 12 -4.16 4.69 7.99
N LEU A 13 -3.54 3.73 7.29
CA LEU A 13 -4.22 2.54 6.77
C LEU A 13 -4.85 1.69 7.88
N ILE A 14 -4.20 1.57 9.05
CA ILE A 14 -4.77 0.87 10.21
C ILE A 14 -6.07 1.56 10.66
N SER A 15 -6.01 2.88 10.87
CA SER A 15 -7.17 3.67 11.30
C SER A 15 -8.31 3.63 10.27
N ALA A 16 -7.99 3.72 8.98
CA ALA A 16 -8.97 3.67 7.91
C ALA A 16 -9.65 2.29 7.83
N ALA A 17 -8.88 1.21 7.89
CA ALA A 17 -9.41 -0.15 7.86
C ALA A 17 -10.34 -0.43 9.05
N LEU A 18 -9.95 -0.02 10.27
CA LEU A 18 -10.78 -0.16 11.47
C LEU A 18 -12.08 0.65 11.36
N SER A 19 -12.00 1.90 10.90
CA SER A 19 -13.18 2.77 10.73
C SER A 19 -14.17 2.21 9.70
N LEU A 20 -13.67 1.73 8.57
CA LEU A 20 -14.51 1.15 7.51
C LEU A 20 -15.12 -0.21 7.93
N TRP A 21 -14.38 -1.02 8.68
CA TRP A 21 -14.91 -2.25 9.27
C TRP A 21 -16.01 -1.97 10.30
N GLN A 22 -15.82 -0.99 11.18
CA GLN A 22 -16.85 -0.56 12.14
C GLN A 22 -18.13 -0.04 11.47
N GLN A 23 -18.00 0.53 10.27
CA GLN A 23 -19.12 0.95 9.43
C GLN A 23 -19.78 -0.20 8.66
N GLY A 24 -19.29 -1.44 8.79
CA GLY A 24 -19.78 -2.61 8.04
C GLY A 24 -19.41 -2.60 6.55
N LYS A 25 -18.46 -1.76 6.13
CA LYS A 25 -18.05 -1.62 4.72
C LYS A 25 -16.96 -2.61 4.32
N ILE A 26 -16.30 -3.23 5.29
CA ILE A 26 -15.24 -4.23 5.08
C ILE A 26 -15.62 -5.49 5.86
N ALA A 27 -15.60 -6.63 5.19
CA ALA A 27 -15.81 -7.93 5.82
C ALA A 27 -14.53 -8.43 6.50
N PRO A 28 -14.62 -9.38 7.45
CA PRO A 28 -13.47 -10.17 7.86
C PRO A 28 -12.80 -10.87 6.65
N ASP A 29 -11.57 -11.34 6.82
CA ASP A 29 -10.81 -12.02 5.75
C ASP A 29 -10.66 -11.18 4.46
N SER A 30 -10.42 -9.88 4.64
CA SER A 30 -10.24 -8.93 3.53
C SER A 30 -8.87 -8.24 3.62
N TRP A 31 -8.22 -8.09 2.46
CA TRP A 31 -7.04 -7.23 2.33
C TRP A 31 -7.47 -5.81 2.01
N VAL A 32 -7.00 -4.85 2.82
CA VAL A 32 -7.24 -3.42 2.58
C VAL A 32 -5.99 -2.82 1.94
N ILE A 33 -6.16 -2.31 0.72
CA ILE A 33 -5.06 -1.73 -0.06
C ILE A 33 -5.19 -0.21 -0.04
N ASP A 34 -4.13 0.46 0.43
CA ASP A 34 -3.98 1.90 0.30
C ASP A 34 -3.53 2.23 -1.14
N VAL A 35 -4.51 2.58 -1.98
CA VAL A 35 -4.28 2.86 -3.41
C VAL A 35 -3.34 4.06 -3.60
N ASP A 36 -3.46 5.09 -2.77
CA ASP A 36 -2.62 6.28 -2.86
C ASP A 36 -1.15 5.90 -2.60
N GLN A 37 -0.90 5.09 -1.57
CA GLN A 37 0.44 4.64 -1.24
C GLN A 37 1.00 3.66 -2.28
N VAL A 38 0.18 2.79 -2.88
CA VAL A 38 0.63 1.90 -3.97
C VAL A 38 1.06 2.70 -5.20
N LEU A 39 0.29 3.72 -5.58
CA LEU A 39 0.64 4.61 -6.70
C LEU A 39 1.94 5.37 -6.43
N GLU A 40 2.11 5.91 -5.23
CA GLU A 40 3.32 6.61 -4.83
C GLU A 40 4.56 5.68 -4.85
N ASN A 41 4.41 4.45 -4.36
CA ASN A 41 5.48 3.45 -4.43
C ASN A 41 5.84 3.12 -5.88
N GLY A 42 4.83 2.97 -6.76
CA GLY A 42 5.03 2.74 -8.19
C GLY A 42 5.79 3.87 -8.87
N LYS A 43 5.46 5.13 -8.56
CA LYS A 43 6.19 6.30 -9.07
C LYS A 43 7.67 6.26 -8.67
N ARG A 44 7.96 6.02 -7.39
CA ARG A 44 9.34 5.92 -6.89
C ARG A 44 10.13 4.81 -7.55
N LEU A 45 9.50 3.65 -7.80
CA LEU A 45 10.12 2.55 -8.53
C LEU A 45 10.48 2.95 -9.96
N ILE A 46 9.54 3.56 -10.69
CA ILE A 46 9.75 4.01 -12.07
C ILE A 46 10.84 5.09 -12.13
N GLU A 47 10.80 6.09 -11.26
CA GLU A 47 11.82 7.14 -11.19
C GLU A 47 13.20 6.55 -10.94
N THR A 48 13.30 5.61 -10.00
CA THR A 48 14.56 4.92 -9.71
C THR A 48 15.04 4.11 -10.90
N ALA A 49 14.17 3.31 -11.54
CA ALA A 49 14.57 2.48 -12.67
C ALA A 49 15.05 3.30 -13.87
N ARG A 50 14.42 4.46 -14.12
CA ARG A 50 14.84 5.41 -15.16
C ARG A 50 16.27 5.93 -14.93
N LEU A 51 16.67 6.19 -13.69
CA LEU A 51 18.05 6.63 -13.37
C LEU A 51 19.11 5.60 -13.77
N TYR A 52 18.74 4.31 -13.77
CA TYR A 52 19.65 3.21 -14.10
C TYR A 52 19.42 2.59 -15.48
N GLY A 53 18.51 3.14 -16.29
CA GLY A 53 18.18 2.59 -17.61
C GLY A 53 17.55 1.20 -17.56
N ILE A 54 16.82 0.88 -16.49
CA ILE A 54 16.15 -0.41 -16.31
C ILE A 54 14.67 -0.27 -16.67
N GLU A 55 14.14 -1.22 -17.45
CA GLU A 55 12.71 -1.35 -17.70
C GLU A 55 12.03 -2.18 -16.62
N LEU A 56 10.84 -1.75 -16.18
CA LEU A 56 10.03 -2.46 -15.20
C LEU A 56 8.79 -3.05 -15.87
N TYR A 57 8.52 -4.33 -15.61
CA TYR A 57 7.24 -4.98 -15.93
C TYR A 57 6.40 -5.09 -14.65
N LEU A 58 5.12 -4.75 -14.76
CA LEU A 58 4.16 -4.94 -13.67
C LEU A 58 3.74 -6.41 -13.62
N MET A 59 3.87 -7.04 -12.45
CA MET A 59 3.39 -8.41 -12.23
C MET A 59 1.89 -8.40 -11.97
N THR A 60 1.16 -9.28 -12.65
CA THR A 60 -0.29 -9.48 -12.52
C THR A 60 -0.61 -10.86 -11.97
#